data_AF-A0A1H4BL40-F1
#
_entry.id   AF-A0A1H4BL40-F1
#
_cell.length_a   1.000
_cell.length_b   1.000
_cell.length_c   1.000
_cell.angle_alpha   90.00
_cell.angle_beta   90.00
_cell.angle_gamma   90.00
#
_symmetry.space_group_name_H-M   'P 1'
#
loop_
_entity.id
_entity.type
_entity.pdbx_description
1 polymer ?
#
loop_
_entity_poly.entity_id
_entity_poly.type
_entity_poly.pdbx_seq_one_letter_code
_entity_poly.pdbx_strand_id
1 'polypeptide(L)'
;MKIKKVEIKDYKAFYGLNEFKVEGKNLFIYGENGSGKSSFYYALKDFFQSSTETLSYDETENIFLTKAQQGKGFIKVTFNPDRSGAANDKTYTVKKTSKDTYTVSRLSWAYLSIYFVCRSLL
;
A
#
# COMPACT_ATOMS: atom_id res chain seq x y z
N MET A 1 0.95 -5.70 15.61
CA MET A 1 0.92 -5.13 14.24
C MET A 1 1.24 -6.18 13.19
N LYS A 2 0.22 -6.68 12.51
CA LYS A 2 0.32 -7.62 11.39
C LYS A 2 -0.57 -7.13 10.25
N ILE A 3 0.00 -6.91 9.06
CA ILE A 3 -0.79 -6.61 7.86
C ILE A 3 -1.57 -7.87 7.48
N LYS A 4 -2.85 -7.71 7.12
CA LYS A 4 -3.78 -8.78 6.73
C LYS A 4 -4.16 -8.69 5.26
N LYS A 5 -4.42 -7.46 4.80
CA LYS A 5 -4.88 -7.20 3.44
C LYS A 5 -4.34 -5.86 2.94
N VAL A 6 -3.96 -5.82 1.68
CA VAL A 6 -3.61 -4.60 0.95
C VAL A 6 -4.49 -4.53 -0.29
N GLU A 7 -5.22 -3.44 -0.45
CA GLU A 7 -6.03 -3.17 -1.64
C GLU A 7 -5.47 -1.91 -2.32
N ILE A 8 -5.16 -2.03 -3.60
CA ILE A 8 -4.63 -0.94 -4.42
C ILE A 8 -5.57 -0.74 -5.59
N LYS A 9 -6.04 0.49 -5.77
CA LYS A 9 -6.90 0.86 -6.89
C LYS A 9 -6.29 2.01 -7.68
N ASP A 10 -6.18 1.81 -8.99
CA ASP A 10 -5.85 2.86 -9.97
C ASP A 10 -4.55 3.63 -9.64
N TYR A 11 -3.50 2.90 -9.23
CA TYR A 11 -2.22 3.45 -8.76
C TYR A 11 -1.03 2.87 -9.56
N LYS A 12 -0.22 3.75 -10.16
CA LYS A 12 0.94 3.42 -11.01
C LYS A 12 0.63 2.27 -11.99
N ALA A 13 1.25 1.09 -11.82
CA ALA A 13 1.05 -0.07 -12.70
C ALA A 13 -0.27 -0.84 -12.45
N PHE A 14 -1.00 -0.55 -11.38
CA PHE A 14 -2.24 -1.23 -11.04
C PHE A 14 -3.44 -0.49 -11.62
N TYR A 15 -4.07 -1.10 -12.61
CA TYR A 15 -5.35 -0.63 -13.17
C TYR A 15 -6.50 -1.38 -12.50
N GLY A 16 -7.56 -0.68 -12.12
CA GLY A 16 -8.68 -1.26 -11.40
C GLY A 16 -8.32 -1.66 -9.96
N LEU A 17 -9.20 -2.45 -9.34
CA LEU A 17 -9.03 -2.91 -7.96
C LEU A 17 -8.17 -4.18 -7.91
N ASN A 18 -7.04 -4.10 -7.21
CA ASN A 18 -6.13 -5.21 -6.98
C ASN A 18 -6.07 -5.50 -5.49
N GLU A 19 -6.39 -6.74 -5.09
CA GLU A 19 -6.41 -7.17 -3.70
C GLU A 19 -5.31 -8.18 -3.40
N PHE A 20 -4.55 -7.95 -2.33
CA PHE A 20 -3.45 -8.79 -1.89
C PHE A 20 -3.71 -9.24 -0.46
N LYS A 21 -3.90 -10.54 -0.26
CA LYS A 21 -4.03 -11.14 1.08
C LYS A 21 -2.64 -11.42 1.64
N VAL A 22 -2.31 -10.81 2.77
CA VAL A 22 -1.03 -10.94 3.46
C VAL A 22 -1.31 -11.62 4.79
N GLU A 23 -1.44 -12.95 4.80
CA GLU A 23 -1.79 -13.69 6.02
C GLU A 23 -0.56 -14.19 6.79
N GLY A 24 0.65 -13.93 6.28
CA GLY A 24 1.93 -14.35 6.85
C GLY A 24 2.61 -13.32 7.77
N LYS A 25 3.71 -13.73 8.42
CA LYS A 25 4.61 -12.82 9.16
C LYS A 25 5.53 -12.03 8.20
N ASN A 26 5.95 -12.67 7.12
CA ASN A 26 6.80 -12.09 6.08
C ASN A 26 6.03 -12.02 4.77
N LEU A 27 6.24 -10.95 4.01
CA LEU A 27 5.68 -10.78 2.68
C LEU A 27 6.82 -10.87 1.65
N PHE A 28 6.72 -11.82 0.73
CA PHE A 28 7.66 -11.96 -0.39
C PHE A 28 6.92 -11.68 -1.70
N ILE A 29 7.43 -10.72 -2.48
CA ILE A 29 6.81 -10.26 -3.73
C ILE A 29 7.74 -10.64 -4.87
N TYR A 30 7.24 -11.45 -5.81
CA TYR A 30 7.98 -11.91 -6.98
C TYR A 30 7.10 -11.82 -8.23
N GLY A 31 7.72 -11.88 -9.41
CA GLY A 31 7.04 -11.73 -10.69
C GLY A 31 7.94 -11.15 -11.77
N GLU A 32 7.46 -11.13 -13.01
CA GLU A 32 8.20 -10.65 -14.18
C GLU A 32 8.47 -9.14 -14.17
N ASN A 33 9.45 -8.69 -14.95
CA ASN A 33 9.68 -7.26 -15.13
C ASN A 33 8.45 -6.59 -15.75
N GLY A 34 8.01 -5.46 -15.16
CA GLY A 34 6.76 -4.81 -15.53
C GLY A 34 5.51 -5.29 -14.78
N SER A 35 5.58 -6.37 -13.99
CA SER A 35 4.40 -6.91 -13.26
C SER A 35 3.87 -6.04 -12.10
N GLY A 36 4.46 -4.86 -11.88
CA GLY A 36 4.00 -3.93 -10.84
C GLY A 36 4.64 -4.10 -9.45
N LYS A 37 5.67 -4.95 -9.29
CA LYS A 37 6.37 -5.15 -7.99
C LYS A 37 6.84 -3.84 -7.34
N SER A 38 7.54 -3.00 -8.11
CA SER A 38 7.99 -1.69 -7.61
C SER A 38 6.83 -0.76 -7.31
N SER A 39 5.75 -0.82 -8.12
CA SER A 39 4.53 -0.05 -7.85
C SER A 39 3.87 -0.46 -6.54
N PHE A 40 3.89 -1.75 -6.19
CA PHE A 40 3.37 -2.22 -4.92
C PHE A 40 4.19 -1.69 -3.74
N TYR A 41 5.51 -1.71 -3.87
CA TYR A 41 6.41 -1.13 -2.87
C TYR A 41 6.13 0.37 -2.66
N TYR A 42 6.01 1.15 -3.75
CA TYR A 42 5.68 2.57 -3.65
C TYR A 42 4.30 2.80 -3.02
N ALA A 43 3.29 1.99 -3.35
CA ALA A 43 1.97 2.11 -2.74
C ALA A 43 2.03 1.93 -1.21
N LEU A 44 2.77 0.92 -0.73
CA LEU A 44 2.97 0.73 0.71
C LEU A 44 3.79 1.87 1.32
N LYS A 45 4.89 2.28 0.68
CA LYS A 45 5.72 3.39 1.14
C LYS A 45 4.89 4.66 1.29
N ASP A 46 4.14 5.02 0.26
CA ASP A 46 3.25 6.17 0.24
C ASP A 46 2.15 6.03 1.30
N PHE A 47 1.59 4.83 1.48
CA PHE A 47 0.64 4.61 2.56
C PHE A 47 1.24 4.94 3.94
N PHE A 48 2.44 4.45 4.26
CA PHE A 48 3.09 4.75 5.54
C PHE A 48 3.52 6.21 5.65
N GLN A 49 4.09 6.79 4.58
CA GLN A 49 4.51 8.19 4.56
C GLN A 49 3.32 9.14 4.66
N SER A 50 2.15 8.75 4.15
CA SER A 50 0.90 9.51 4.30
C SER A 50 0.45 9.70 5.74
N SER A 51 0.95 8.88 6.68
CA SER A 51 0.65 9.02 8.11
C SER A 51 1.41 10.17 8.77
N THR A 52 2.53 10.59 8.18
CA THR A 52 3.40 11.65 8.71
C THR A 52 3.42 12.89 7.82
N GLU A 53 3.18 12.75 6.52
CA GLU A 53 3.38 13.82 5.53
C GLU A 53 2.24 13.91 4.50
N THR A 54 2.08 15.13 3.96
CA THR A 54 1.12 15.42 2.89
C THR A 54 1.70 14.97 1.54
N LEU A 55 1.44 13.73 1.15
CA LEU A 55 1.75 13.24 -0.20
C LEU A 55 0.89 13.89 -1.29
N SER A 56 1.55 14.30 -2.38
CA SER A 56 0.90 14.64 -3.65
C SER A 56 0.60 13.36 -4.44
N TYR A 57 -0.67 13.11 -4.74
CA TYR A 57 -1.11 11.88 -5.43
C TYR A 57 -1.05 12.00 -6.96
N ASP A 58 -0.84 13.21 -7.50
CA ASP A 58 -1.00 13.51 -8.92
C ASP A 58 -0.04 12.73 -9.82
N GLU A 59 1.17 12.41 -9.35
CA GLU A 59 2.18 11.64 -10.09
C GLU A 59 2.05 10.11 -9.89
N THR A 60 1.08 9.68 -9.09
CA THR A 60 0.94 8.29 -8.66
C THR A 60 -0.27 7.59 -9.26
N GLU A 61 -1.14 8.32 -9.95
CA GLU A 61 -2.28 7.76 -10.67
C GLU A 61 -1.84 6.89 -11.85
N ASN A 62 -2.63 5.86 -12.15
CA ASN A 62 -2.39 5.03 -13.31
C ASN A 62 -2.58 5.83 -14.62
N ILE A 63 -1.67 5.67 -15.58
CA ILE A 63 -1.67 6.43 -16.84
C ILE A 63 -2.83 6.08 -17.78
N PHE A 64 -3.49 4.93 -17.58
CA PHE A 64 -4.58 4.43 -18.41
C PHE A 64 -5.97 4.85 -17.93
N LEU A 65 -6.07 5.74 -16.94
CA LEU A 65 -7.35 6.19 -16.39
C LEU A 65 -8.04 7.18 -17.33
N THR A 66 -9.36 7.02 -17.46
CA THR A 66 -10.22 8.02 -18.10
C THR A 66 -10.39 9.25 -17.20
N LYS A 67 -10.77 10.41 -17.76
CA LYS A 67 -11.08 11.63 -16.98
C LYS A 67 -12.11 11.40 -15.86
N ALA A 68 -13.02 10.44 -16.05
CA ALA A 68 -14.02 10.08 -15.05
C ALA A 68 -13.46 9.21 -13.90
N GLN A 69 -12.30 8.58 -14.08
CA GLN A 69 -11.63 7.71 -13.11
C GLN A 69 -10.47 8.40 -12.38
N GLN A 70 -9.91 9.47 -12.97
CA GLN A 70 -8.87 10.29 -12.34
C GLN A 70 -9.31 10.79 -10.95
N GLY A 71 -8.38 10.75 -10.00
CA GLY A 71 -8.62 11.11 -8.60
C GLY A 71 -9.45 10.13 -7.75
N LYS A 72 -9.91 9.01 -8.32
CA LYS A 72 -10.69 7.98 -7.58
C LYS A 72 -9.86 6.79 -7.09
N GLY A 73 -8.56 6.80 -7.37
CA GLY A 73 -7.61 5.80 -6.87
C GLY A 73 -7.47 5.83 -5.35
N PHE A 74 -7.13 4.68 -4.78
CA PHE A 74 -6.89 4.57 -3.34
C PHE A 74 -5.92 3.44 -3.01
N ILE A 75 -5.26 3.60 -1.87
CA ILE A 75 -4.51 2.53 -1.22
C ILE A 75 -5.17 2.28 0.12
N LYS A 76 -5.56 1.03 0.38
CA LYS A 76 -6.19 0.61 1.62
C LYS A 76 -5.39 -0.53 2.23
N VAL A 77 -5.07 -0.41 3.50
CA VAL A 77 -4.31 -1.42 4.23
C VAL A 77 -5.11 -1.80 5.48
N THR A 78 -5.38 -3.09 5.59
CA THR A 78 -5.96 -3.70 6.78
C THR A 78 -4.85 -4.34 7.59
N PHE A 79 -4.71 -3.93 8.84
CA PHE A 79 -3.77 -4.54 9.77
C PHE A 79 -4.37 -4.68 11.16
N ASN A 80 -3.89 -5.69 11.87
CA ASN A 80 -4.23 -5.89 13.27
C ASN A 80 -3.25 -5.08 14.13
N PRO A 81 -3.70 -4.06 14.88
CA PRO A 81 -2.83 -3.22 15.72
C PRO A 81 -2.26 -4.02 16.90
N ASP A 82 -3.00 -5.01 17.39
CA ASP A 82 -2.61 -5.83 18.52
C ASP A 82 -1.41 -6.73 18.17
N ARG A 83 -0.53 -6.96 19.15
CA ARG A 83 0.52 -7.98 19.11
C ARG A 83 0.04 -9.32 19.69
N SER A 84 -1.01 -9.31 20.52
CA SER A 84 -1.58 -10.48 21.20
C SER A 84 -2.42 -11.38 20.29
N GLY A 85 -2.84 -10.87 19.11
CA GLY A 85 -3.63 -11.63 18.13
C GLY A 85 -5.15 -11.54 18.32
N ALA A 86 -5.64 -10.71 19.25
CA ALA A 86 -7.06 -10.41 19.35
C ALA A 86 -7.60 -9.79 18.04
N ALA A 87 -8.82 -10.14 17.65
CA ALA A 87 -9.44 -9.76 16.37
C ALA A 87 -9.86 -8.27 16.34
N ASN A 88 -8.88 -7.37 16.34
CA ASN A 88 -9.07 -5.92 16.27
C ASN A 88 -8.63 -5.38 14.92
N ASP A 89 -8.97 -6.06 13.82
CA ASP A 89 -8.51 -5.68 12.48
C ASP A 89 -9.02 -4.27 12.13
N LYS A 90 -8.09 -3.36 11.84
CA LYS A 90 -8.40 -1.99 11.44
C LYS A 90 -7.96 -1.75 10.01
N THR A 91 -8.80 -1.01 9.29
CA THR A 91 -8.59 -0.69 7.88
C THR A 91 -8.38 0.79 7.74
N TYR A 92 -7.31 1.18 7.06
CA TYR A 92 -6.94 2.58 6.84
C TYR A 92 -6.86 2.81 5.34
N THR A 93 -7.36 3.97 4.91
CA THR A 93 -7.44 4.32 3.50
C THR A 93 -6.73 5.63 3.24
N VAL A 94 -5.95 5.64 2.15
CA VAL A 94 -5.28 6.81 1.59
C VAL A 94 -5.87 7.06 0.22
N LYS A 95 -6.53 8.20 0.07
CA LYS A 95 -7.03 8.73 -1.21
C LYS A 95 -6.35 10.06 -1.51
N LYS A 96 -6.49 10.53 -2.74
CA LYS A 96 -6.01 11.84 -3.18
C LYS A 96 -6.46 12.99 -2.28
N THR A 97 -7.73 13.01 -1.88
CA THR A 97 -8.36 14.14 -1.16
C THR A 97 -8.63 13.85 0.31
N SER A 98 -8.47 12.61 0.77
CA SER A 98 -8.81 12.20 2.14
C SER A 98 -7.88 11.10 2.64
N LYS A 99 -7.42 11.22 3.89
CA LYS A 99 -6.58 10.23 4.54
C LYS A 99 -7.11 9.99 5.96
N ASP A 100 -7.34 8.72 6.29
CA ASP A 100 -7.77 8.33 7.65
C ASP A 100 -6.57 7.86 8.50
N THR A 101 -5.34 8.09 8.01
CA THR A 101 -4.08 7.59 8.59
C THR A 101 -3.63 8.34 9.85
N TYR A 102 -4.23 9.51 10.16
CA TYR A 102 -3.85 10.39 11.28
C TYR A 102 -4.08 9.82 12.68
N THR A 103 -4.85 8.74 12.84
CA THR A 103 -5.11 8.11 14.15
C THR A 103 -4.07 7.06 14.54
N VAL A 104 -3.04 6.84 13.69
CA VAL A 104 -1.94 5.91 13.97
C VAL A 104 -0.65 6.70 14.18
N SER A 105 -0.68 7.65 15.11
CA SER A 105 0.53 8.20 15.70
C SER A 105 1.39 7.02 16.17
N ARG A 106 2.50 6.75 15.45
CA ARG A 106 3.50 5.68 15.68
C ARG A 106 3.46 4.46 14.74
N LEU A 107 3.18 4.64 13.44
CA LEU A 107 3.82 3.80 12.41
C LEU A 107 5.23 4.32 12.13
N SER A 108 6.11 4.19 13.13
CA SER A 108 7.55 4.42 12.93
C SER A 108 8.09 3.37 11.95
N TRP A 109 8.97 3.80 11.04
CA TRP A 109 9.70 2.98 10.05
C TRP A 109 10.40 1.73 10.62
N ALA A 110 10.44 1.58 11.95
CA ALA A 110 11.01 0.43 12.65
C ALA A 110 10.22 -0.89 12.53
N TYR A 111 9.03 -0.92 11.91
CA TYR A 111 8.13 -2.08 11.99
C TYR A 111 7.95 -2.92 10.73
N LEU A 112 8.54 -2.52 9.59
CA LEU A 112 8.35 -3.23 8.33
C LEU A 112 9.70 -3.60 7.70
N SER A 113 10.24 -4.74 8.11
CA SER A 113 11.36 -5.38 7.39
C SER A 113 10.85 -5.99 6.09
N ILE A 114 10.52 -5.16 5.09
CA ILE A 114 10.33 -5.62 3.72
C ILE A 114 11.72 -5.80 3.10
N TYR A 115 12.18 -7.04 3.02
CA TYR A 115 13.35 -7.39 2.22
C TYR A 115 12.92 -7.49 0.75
N PHE A 116 13.30 -6.48 -0.05
CA PHE A 116 13.13 -6.51 -1.50
C PHE A 116 14.46 -6.94 -2.14
N VAL A 117 14.54 -8.18 -2.60
CA VAL A 117 15.66 -8.65 -3.41
C VAL A 117 15.25 -8.53 -4.88
N CYS A 118 15.59 -7.40 -5.49
CA CYS A 118 15.55 -7.25 -6.94
C CYS A 118 16.90 -7.71 -7.50
N ARG A 119 17.10 -9.02 -7.62
CA ARG A 119 18.26 -9.55 -8.35
C ARG A 119 17.86 -9.63 -9.83
N SER A 120 18.25 -8.60 -10.60
CA SER A 120 18.34 -8.73 -12.04
C SER A 120 19.34 -9.84 -12.35
N LEU A 121 18.85 -10.97 -12.85
CA LEU A 121 19.65 -11.88 -13.67
C LEU A 121 19.75 -11.23 -15.06
N LEU A 122 20.85 -10.51 -15.27
CA LEU A 122 21.52 -10.36 -16.55
C LEU A 122 22.98 -10.71 -16.32
#